data_AF-X5CTB3-F1
#
_entry.id   AF-X5CTB3-F1
#
_cell.length_a   1.000
_cell.length_b   1.000
_cell.length_c   1.000
_cell.angle_alpha   90.00
_cell.angle_beta   90.00
_cell.angle_gamma   90.00
#
_symmetry.space_group_name_H-M   'P 1'
#
loop_
_entity.id
_entity.type
_entity.pdbx_description
1 polymer ?
#
loop_
_entity_poly.entity_id
_entity_poly.type
_entity_poly.pdbx_seq_one_letter_code
_entity_poly.pdbx_strand_id
1 'polypeptide(L)'
;MFVSRLEVFYGFVVGFVSGGWGDYLYRLCLFFLLCCFLYLRLPYLYGLMGFGLFLVFMVAPLFLALFLGRLVDVGLFSFFSGFVPLGTPLWIAPFVCLAETLSYIVRPVVLLIRPFVNLTIGSLGGVAIGVLGLKYGFGIFIFLIVLFFYEVFVALVHWFIVCNILSFSEDH
;
A
#
# COMPACT_ATOMS: atom_id res chain seq x y z
N MET A 1 31.83 12.55 10.93
CA MET A 1 30.47 12.27 11.42
C MET A 1 29.99 11.05 10.64
N PHE A 2 30.01 9.87 11.27
CA PHE A 2 29.67 8.61 10.60
C PHE A 2 28.17 8.58 10.34
N VAL A 3 27.74 9.11 9.20
CA VAL A 3 26.38 8.91 8.72
C VAL A 3 26.26 7.43 8.40
N SER A 4 25.61 6.68 9.29
CA SER A 4 25.36 5.27 9.03
C SER A 4 24.40 5.16 7.85
N ARG A 5 24.56 4.16 6.97
CA ARG A 5 23.62 3.94 5.86
C ARG A 5 22.18 3.77 6.34
N LEU A 6 22.01 3.33 7.58
CA LEU A 6 20.74 3.26 8.29
C LEU A 6 20.15 4.64 8.60
N GLU A 7 20.97 5.64 8.86
CA GLU A 7 20.55 7.02 9.12
C GLU A 7 20.14 7.74 7.82
N VAL A 8 20.80 7.44 6.69
CA VAL A 8 20.34 7.89 5.36
C VAL A 8 19.04 7.20 4.98
N PHE A 9 18.94 5.89 5.20
CA PHE A 9 17.70 5.15 4.95
C PHE A 9 16.57 5.63 5.85
N TYR A 10 16.86 5.87 7.14
CA TYR A 10 15.93 6.47 8.08
C TYR A 10 15.54 7.88 7.64
N GLY A 11 16.48 8.72 7.23
CA GLY A 11 16.22 10.06 6.70
C GLY A 11 15.45 10.04 5.38
N PHE A 12 15.59 8.99 4.57
CA PHE A 12 14.82 8.80 3.33
C PHE A 12 13.40 8.32 3.64
N VAL A 13 13.23 7.35 4.55
CA VAL A 13 11.92 6.90 5.02
C VAL A 13 11.19 8.04 5.74
N VAL A 14 11.88 8.76 6.61
CA VAL A 14 11.36 9.96 7.28
C VAL A 14 11.09 11.06 6.27
N GLY A 15 11.94 11.25 5.26
CA GLY A 15 11.76 12.22 4.17
C GLY A 15 10.52 11.93 3.32
N PHE A 16 10.26 10.67 3.00
CA PHE A 16 9.03 10.22 2.34
C PHE A 16 7.80 10.31 3.24
N VAL A 17 7.97 10.22 4.55
CA VAL A 17 6.92 10.44 5.56
C VAL A 17 6.74 11.93 5.90
N SER A 18 7.74 12.78 5.68
CA SER A 18 7.79 14.19 6.07
C SER A 18 7.59 15.17 4.91
N GLY A 19 7.67 14.71 3.65
CA GLY A 19 7.50 15.52 2.45
C GLY A 19 6.04 15.75 2.13
N GLY A 20 5.37 16.66 2.86
CA GLY A 20 4.02 17.13 2.55
C GLY A 20 3.38 17.86 3.73
N TRP A 21 2.71 18.99 3.48
CA TRP A 21 2.07 19.83 4.50
C TRP A 21 0.69 19.31 4.99
N GLY A 22 0.22 18.13 4.57
CA GLY A 22 -1.11 17.59 4.91
C GLY A 22 -1.13 16.60 6.09
N ASP A 23 -1.44 17.11 7.29
CA ASP A 23 -1.93 16.43 8.50
C ASP A 23 -1.13 15.33 9.23
N TYR A 24 -0.83 15.60 10.50
CA TYR A 24 -0.30 14.62 11.47
C TYR A 24 -1.19 13.38 11.63
N LEU A 25 -2.52 13.53 11.48
CA LEU A 25 -3.48 12.43 11.60
C LEU A 25 -3.34 11.41 10.46
N TYR A 26 -3.11 11.90 9.23
CA TYR A 26 -2.88 11.06 8.06
C TYR A 26 -1.60 10.19 8.25
N ARG A 27 -0.52 10.81 8.74
CA ARG A 27 0.73 10.10 9.06
C ARG A 27 0.57 9.06 10.17
N LEU A 28 -0.18 9.38 11.22
CA LEU A 28 -0.45 8.44 12.31
C LEU A 28 -1.24 7.23 11.79
N CYS A 29 -2.21 7.46 10.91
CA CYS A 29 -2.99 6.38 10.28
C CYS A 29 -2.11 5.47 9.39
N LEU A 30 -1.20 6.05 8.59
CA LEU A 30 -0.24 5.27 7.79
C LEU A 30 0.74 4.48 8.66
N PHE A 31 1.22 5.05 9.76
CA PHE A 31 2.08 4.33 10.70
C PHE A 31 1.32 3.20 11.40
N PHE A 32 0.06 3.42 11.78
CA PHE A 32 -0.81 2.39 12.33
C PHE A 32 -1.04 1.26 11.33
N LEU A 33 -1.22 1.58 10.04
CA LEU A 33 -1.31 0.60 8.96
C LEU A 33 -0.07 -0.30 8.88
N LEU A 34 1.14 0.29 8.98
CA LEU A 34 2.40 -0.45 9.02
C LEU A 34 2.43 -1.43 10.20
N CYS A 35 2.12 -0.92 11.40
CA CYS A 35 2.09 -1.72 12.62
C CYS A 35 1.12 -2.91 12.49
N CYS A 36 -0.05 -2.70 11.91
CA CYS A 36 -1.02 -3.77 11.67
C CYS A 36 -0.52 -4.81 10.66
N PHE A 37 0.11 -4.40 9.56
CA PHE A 37 0.69 -5.34 8.59
C PHE A 37 1.77 -6.23 9.22
N LEU A 38 2.61 -5.65 10.08
CA LEU A 38 3.63 -6.41 10.81
C LEU A 38 3.02 -7.30 11.90
N TYR A 39 2.01 -6.81 12.63
CA TYR A 39 1.35 -7.56 13.70
C TYR A 39 0.59 -8.78 13.15
N LEU A 40 -0.09 -8.64 12.02
CA LEU A 40 -0.77 -9.77 11.36
C LEU A 40 0.17 -10.87 10.89
N ARG A 41 1.48 -10.61 10.85
CA ARG A 41 2.49 -11.59 10.47
C ARG A 41 2.99 -12.44 11.64
N LEU A 42 2.64 -12.09 12.87
CA LEU A 42 2.91 -12.96 14.01
C LEU A 42 2.14 -14.28 13.84
N PRO A 43 2.78 -15.42 14.16
CA PRO A 43 2.15 -16.71 14.04
C PRO A 43 0.86 -16.76 14.87
N TYR A 44 -0.14 -17.47 14.37
CA TYR A 44 -1.47 -17.67 14.98
C TYR A 44 -2.42 -16.46 15.04
N LEU A 45 -1.99 -15.26 14.64
CA LEU A 45 -2.88 -14.08 14.63
C LEU A 45 -3.62 -13.88 13.30
N TYR A 46 -3.15 -14.53 12.24
CA TYR A 46 -3.68 -14.32 10.90
C TYR A 46 -5.09 -14.91 10.72
N GLY A 47 -6.05 -14.06 10.35
CA GLY A 47 -7.41 -14.46 9.97
C GLY A 47 -7.82 -13.85 8.63
N LEU A 48 -8.20 -14.69 7.66
CA LEU A 48 -8.53 -14.26 6.28
C LEU A 48 -9.63 -13.19 6.24
N MET A 49 -10.77 -13.45 6.88
CA MET A 49 -11.91 -12.52 6.88
C MET A 49 -11.63 -11.26 7.70
N GLY A 50 -10.96 -11.42 8.84
CA GLY A 50 -10.58 -10.29 9.70
C GLY A 50 -9.62 -9.34 9.01
N PHE A 51 -8.64 -9.87 8.28
CA PHE A 51 -7.69 -9.07 7.51
C PHE A 51 -8.35 -8.31 6.36
N GLY A 52 -9.23 -8.98 5.60
CA GLY A 52 -9.97 -8.35 4.50
C GLY A 52 -10.84 -7.20 5.01
N LEU A 53 -11.60 -7.42 6.09
CA LEU A 53 -12.40 -6.36 6.72
C LEU A 53 -11.52 -5.22 7.24
N PHE A 54 -10.42 -5.54 7.93
CA PHE A 54 -9.47 -4.54 8.43
C PHE A 54 -8.93 -3.64 7.31
N LEU A 55 -8.52 -4.22 6.18
CA LEU A 55 -8.04 -3.47 5.01
C LEU A 55 -9.12 -2.51 4.49
N VAL A 56 -10.35 -2.99 4.34
CA VAL A 56 -11.46 -2.16 3.87
C VAL A 56 -11.75 -1.02 4.86
N PHE A 57 -11.78 -1.29 6.17
CA PHE A 57 -12.10 -0.27 7.17
C PHE A 57 -10.98 0.76 7.39
N MET A 58 -9.71 0.40 7.19
CA MET A 58 -8.61 1.34 7.42
C MET A 58 -8.20 2.08 6.15
N VAL A 59 -8.12 1.39 5.01
CA VAL A 59 -7.59 1.96 3.77
C VAL A 59 -8.69 2.66 2.95
N ALA A 60 -9.92 2.12 2.92
CA ALA A 60 -10.97 2.72 2.09
C ALA A 60 -11.42 4.11 2.59
N PRO A 61 -11.61 4.37 3.90
CA PRO A 61 -11.94 5.71 4.38
C PRO A 61 -10.83 6.72 4.15
N LEU A 62 -9.57 6.29 4.25
CA LEU A 62 -8.41 7.15 3.97
C LEU A 62 -8.42 7.63 2.52
N PHE A 63 -8.65 6.72 1.57
CA PHE A 63 -8.78 7.07 0.17
C PHE A 63 -10.03 7.95 -0.09
N LEU A 64 -11.16 7.62 0.53
CA LEU A 64 -12.40 8.39 0.36
C LEU A 64 -12.26 9.81 0.92
N ALA A 65 -11.56 9.99 2.04
CA ALA A 65 -11.29 11.30 2.63
C ALA A 65 -10.43 12.18 1.70
N LEU A 66 -9.36 11.63 1.13
CA LEU A 66 -8.53 12.34 0.14
C LEU A 66 -9.33 12.68 -1.13
N PHE A 67 -10.12 11.73 -1.62
CA PHE A 67 -10.97 11.93 -2.79
C PHE A 67 -11.99 13.06 -2.59
N LEU A 68 -12.70 13.05 -1.46
CA LEU A 68 -13.71 14.06 -1.14
C LEU A 68 -13.08 15.42 -0.84
N GLY A 69 -11.97 15.47 -0.11
CA GLY A 69 -11.24 16.72 0.16
C GLY A 69 -10.87 17.44 -1.13
N ARG A 70 -10.32 16.71 -2.09
CA ARG A 70 -9.93 17.29 -3.38
C ARG A 70 -11.10 17.73 -4.25
N LEU A 71 -12.19 16.95 -4.28
CA LEU A 71 -13.41 17.36 -4.99
C LEU A 71 -13.97 18.69 -4.47
N VAL A 72 -13.85 18.93 -3.16
CA VAL A 72 -14.30 20.16 -2.51
C VAL A 72 -13.32 21.32 -2.75
N ASP A 73 -12.01 21.10 -2.67
CA ASP A 73 -11.00 22.16 -2.77
C ASP A 73 -10.79 22.69 -4.20
N VAL A 74 -10.77 21.79 -5.19
CA VAL A 74 -10.43 22.14 -6.59
C VAL A 74 -11.68 22.43 -7.42
N GLY A 75 -12.83 21.87 -7.04
CA GLY A 75 -14.08 21.95 -7.79
C GLY A 75 -14.09 21.05 -9.04
N LEU A 76 -15.29 20.67 -9.49
CA LEU A 76 -15.48 19.63 -10.52
C LEU A 76 -14.78 19.94 -11.85
N PHE A 77 -14.87 21.17 -12.34
CA PHE A 77 -14.33 21.54 -13.66
C PHE A 77 -12.79 21.56 -13.69
N SER A 78 -12.15 22.05 -12.62
CA SER A 78 -10.69 22.08 -12.53
C SER A 78 -10.14 20.66 -12.29
N PHE A 79 -10.86 19.83 -11.52
CA PHE A 79 -10.52 18.42 -11.32
C PHE A 79 -10.49 17.63 -12.63
N PHE A 80 -11.52 17.75 -13.48
CA PHE A 80 -11.51 17.09 -14.79
C PHE A 80 -10.48 17.67 -15.76
N SER A 81 -10.12 18.96 -15.63
CA SER A 81 -9.06 19.56 -16.43
C SER A 81 -7.67 19.04 -16.05
N GLY A 82 -7.47 18.65 -14.79
CA GLY A 82 -6.20 18.08 -14.30
C GLY A 82 -5.86 16.70 -14.88
N PHE A 83 -6.85 15.97 -15.43
CA PHE A 83 -6.63 14.66 -16.05
C PHE A 83 -6.05 14.73 -17.47
N VAL A 84 -5.95 15.92 -18.07
CA VAL A 84 -5.40 16.10 -19.41
C VAL A 84 -3.98 16.65 -19.30
N PRO A 85 -2.93 15.86 -19.62
CA PRO A 85 -1.56 16.35 -19.55
C PRO A 85 -1.30 17.45 -20.59
N LEU A 86 -0.52 18.46 -20.18
CA LEU A 86 -0.13 19.58 -21.04
C LEU A 86 0.63 19.09 -22.27
N GLY A 87 0.20 19.49 -23.46
CA GLY A 87 0.81 19.09 -24.74
C GLY A 87 0.17 17.88 -25.42
N THR A 88 -0.96 17.38 -24.92
CA THR A 88 -1.74 16.38 -25.66
C THR A 88 -2.44 17.00 -26.88
N PRO A 89 -2.37 16.35 -28.07
CA PRO A 89 -3.10 16.81 -29.24
C PRO A 89 -4.62 16.70 -28.98
N LEU A 90 -5.36 17.73 -29.39
CA LEU A 90 -6.80 17.89 -29.08
C LEU A 90 -7.67 16.69 -29.47
N TRP A 91 -7.23 15.92 -30.48
CA TRP A 91 -7.95 14.78 -31.03
C TRP A 91 -7.89 13.54 -30.11
N ILE A 92 -6.81 13.37 -29.33
CA ILE A 92 -6.61 12.22 -28.45
C ILE A 92 -6.95 12.58 -26.99
N ALA A 93 -6.97 13.88 -26.66
CA ALA A 93 -7.31 14.42 -25.35
C ALA A 93 -8.56 13.78 -24.68
N PRO A 94 -9.72 13.61 -25.34
CA PRO A 94 -10.89 13.01 -24.69
C PRO A 94 -10.69 11.54 -24.30
N PHE A 95 -9.94 10.77 -25.09
CA PHE A 95 -9.63 9.37 -24.75
C PHE A 95 -8.65 9.26 -23.59
N VAL A 96 -7.65 10.15 -23.52
CA VAL A 96 -6.70 10.19 -22.39
C VAL A 96 -7.43 10.57 -21.10
N CYS A 97 -8.32 11.55 -21.12
CA CYS A 97 -9.12 11.92 -19.96
C CYS A 97 -9.99 10.75 -19.45
N LEU A 98 -10.64 10.02 -20.37
CA LEU A 98 -11.40 8.81 -20.00
C LEU A 98 -10.51 7.70 -19.42
N ALA A 99 -9.31 7.50 -19.98
CA ALA A 99 -8.37 6.50 -19.46
C ALA A 99 -7.86 6.85 -18.06
N GLU A 100 -7.56 8.12 -17.80
CA GLU A 100 -7.07 8.58 -16.51
C GLU A 100 -8.18 8.52 -15.44
N THR A 101 -9.41 8.93 -15.78
CA THR A 101 -10.56 8.82 -14.86
C THR A 101 -10.86 7.36 -14.48
N LEU A 102 -10.81 6.43 -15.45
CA LEU A 102 -10.93 5.00 -15.14
C LEU A 102 -9.78 4.49 -14.27
N SER A 103 -8.55 4.88 -14.58
CA SER A 103 -7.37 4.50 -13.78
C SER A 103 -7.47 5.01 -12.35
N TYR A 104 -7.99 6.23 -12.16
CA TYR A 104 -8.21 6.83 -10.87
C TYR A 104 -9.28 6.08 -10.04
N ILE A 105 -10.37 5.62 -10.67
CA ILE A 105 -11.41 4.81 -10.02
C ILE A 105 -10.90 3.40 -9.64
N VAL A 106 -10.05 2.79 -10.47
CA VAL A 106 -9.51 1.44 -10.24
C VAL A 106 -8.42 1.43 -9.17
N ARG A 107 -7.68 2.54 -9.02
CA ARG A 107 -6.59 2.74 -8.05
C ARG A 107 -6.92 2.24 -6.63
N PRO A 108 -8.00 2.65 -5.95
CA PRO A 108 -8.31 2.20 -4.59
C PRO A 108 -8.59 0.70 -4.50
N VAL A 109 -9.24 0.13 -5.50
CA VAL A 109 -9.56 -1.30 -5.54
C VAL A 109 -8.27 -2.13 -5.63
N VAL A 110 -7.35 -1.73 -6.50
CA VAL A 110 -6.03 -2.38 -6.65
C VAL A 110 -5.20 -2.23 -5.38
N LEU A 111 -5.31 -1.08 -4.71
CA LEU A 111 -4.61 -0.77 -3.46
C LEU A 111 -5.05 -1.71 -2.31
N LEU A 112 -6.32 -2.13 -2.27
CA LEU A 112 -6.85 -3.09 -1.31
C LEU A 112 -6.49 -4.54 -1.67
N ILE A 113 -6.69 -4.92 -2.93
CA ILE A 113 -6.52 -6.31 -3.39
C ILE A 113 -5.06 -6.76 -3.29
N ARG A 114 -4.11 -5.87 -3.59
CA ARG A 114 -2.68 -6.22 -3.65
C ARG A 114 -2.10 -6.72 -2.31
N PRO A 115 -2.19 -5.96 -1.19
CA PRO A 115 -1.75 -6.46 0.12
C PRO A 115 -2.60 -7.64 0.58
N PHE A 116 -3.90 -7.67 0.27
CA PHE A 116 -4.77 -8.80 0.60
C PHE A 116 -4.26 -10.11 -0.01
N VAL A 117 -4.13 -10.19 -1.33
CA VAL A 117 -3.70 -11.40 -2.03
C VAL A 117 -2.30 -11.83 -1.61
N ASN A 118 -1.35 -10.90 -1.48
CA ASN A 118 0.03 -11.28 -1.18
C ASN A 118 0.23 -11.77 0.25
N LEU A 119 -0.43 -11.16 1.24
CA LEU A 119 -0.33 -11.63 2.64
C LEU A 119 -1.17 -12.89 2.87
N THR A 120 -2.30 -13.06 2.18
CA THR A 120 -3.13 -14.27 2.27
C THR A 120 -2.42 -15.49 1.68
N ILE A 121 -1.85 -15.38 0.48
CA ILE A 121 -1.12 -16.47 -0.17
C ILE A 121 0.14 -16.81 0.62
N GLY A 122 0.84 -15.81 1.15
CA GLY A 122 2.00 -16.02 2.01
C GLY A 122 1.67 -16.84 3.25
N SER A 123 0.70 -16.38 4.07
CA SER A 123 0.34 -17.09 5.31
C SER A 123 -0.24 -18.48 5.07
N LEU A 124 -1.14 -18.65 4.10
CA LEU A 124 -1.72 -19.96 3.76
C LEU A 124 -0.67 -20.89 3.14
N GLY A 125 0.21 -20.37 2.29
CA GLY A 125 1.32 -21.10 1.70
C GLY A 125 2.32 -21.56 2.75
N GLY A 126 2.66 -20.68 3.71
CA GLY A 126 3.52 -21.01 4.85
C GLY A 126 2.94 -22.12 5.72
N VAL A 127 1.62 -22.10 5.99
CA VAL A 127 0.94 -23.18 6.73
C VAL A 127 0.97 -24.49 5.94
N ALA A 128 0.65 -24.47 4.64
CA ALA A 128 0.64 -25.67 3.80
C ALA A 128 2.03 -26.33 3.72
N ILE A 129 3.08 -25.53 3.54
CA ILE A 129 4.47 -26.00 3.54
C ILE A 129 4.91 -26.43 4.94
N GLY A 130 4.43 -25.75 5.99
CA GLY A 130 4.68 -26.10 7.38
C GLY A 130 4.18 -27.52 7.73
N VAL A 131 2.98 -27.88 7.28
CA VAL A 131 2.42 -29.23 7.47
C VAL A 131 3.26 -30.29 6.75
N LEU A 132 3.78 -29.99 5.57
CA LEU A 132 4.71 -30.86 4.85
C LEU A 132 6.09 -30.95 5.55
N GLY A 133 6.56 -29.84 6.12
CA GLY A 133 7.83 -29.74 6.83
C GLY A 133 7.98 -30.69 8.01
N LEU A 134 6.88 -30.95 8.73
CA LEU A 134 6.86 -31.92 9.83
C LEU A 134 7.18 -33.35 9.37
N LYS A 135 6.99 -33.68 8.09
CA LYS A 135 7.26 -35.01 7.52
C LYS A 135 8.62 -35.15 6.84
N TYR A 136 9.18 -34.09 6.27
CA TYR A 136 10.30 -34.19 5.30
C TYR A 136 11.64 -33.58 5.80
N GLY A 137 11.74 -33.19 7.07
CA GLY A 137 13.04 -32.94 7.74
C GLY A 137 13.58 -31.50 7.71
N PHE A 138 14.82 -31.32 8.19
CA PHE A 138 15.48 -30.03 8.51
C PHE A 138 15.58 -29.05 7.32
N GLY A 139 15.59 -29.53 6.07
CA GLY A 139 15.66 -28.67 4.87
C GLY A 139 14.44 -27.76 4.71
N ILE A 140 13.24 -28.26 5.03
CA ILE A 140 12.01 -27.45 4.94
C ILE A 140 11.95 -26.43 6.09
N PHE A 141 12.53 -26.75 7.24
CA PHE A 141 12.63 -25.81 8.35
C PHE A 141 13.45 -24.57 7.96
N ILE A 142 14.58 -24.74 7.28
CA ILE A 142 15.38 -23.62 6.74
C ILE A 142 14.56 -22.82 5.72
N PHE A 143 13.84 -23.51 4.82
CA PHE A 143 12.99 -22.84 3.83
C PHE A 143 11.88 -21.99 4.49
N LEU A 144 11.24 -22.48 5.56
CA LEU A 144 10.22 -21.73 6.31
C LEU A 144 10.79 -20.46 6.97
N ILE A 145 12.04 -20.50 7.45
CA ILE A 145 12.72 -19.31 7.98
C ILE A 145 12.91 -18.27 6.86
N VAL A 146 13.40 -18.70 5.69
CA VAL A 146 13.58 -17.80 4.55
C VAL A 146 12.24 -17.22 4.08
N LEU A 147 11.21 -18.05 4.01
CA LEU A 147 9.85 -17.64 3.67
C LEU A 147 9.29 -16.62 4.68
N PHE A 148 9.58 -16.77 5.97
CA PHE A 148 9.20 -15.78 6.99
C PHE A 148 9.80 -14.41 6.72
N PHE A 149 11.11 -14.33 6.45
CA PHE A 149 11.77 -13.05 6.11
C PHE A 149 11.27 -12.46 4.79
N TYR A 150 11.03 -13.30 3.79
CA TYR A 150 10.43 -12.88 2.53
C TYR A 150 9.06 -12.24 2.75
N GLU A 151 8.22 -12.83 3.58
CA GLU A 151 6.89 -12.29 3.83
C GLU A 151 6.90 -10.98 4.63
N VAL A 152 7.83 -10.82 5.58
CA VAL A 152 8.03 -9.52 6.26
C VAL A 152 8.47 -8.46 5.26
N PHE A 153 9.38 -8.80 4.34
CA PHE A 153 9.80 -7.90 3.26
C PHE A 153 8.62 -7.52 2.34
N VAL A 154 7.79 -8.49 1.95
CA VAL A 154 6.58 -8.24 1.15
C VAL A 154 5.64 -7.27 1.87
N ALA A 155 5.43 -7.43 3.18
CA ALA A 155 4.58 -6.52 3.95
C ALA A 155 5.11 -5.07 3.95
N LEU A 156 6.42 -4.88 4.11
CA LEU A 156 7.05 -3.55 4.05
C LEU A 156 6.92 -2.90 2.67
N VAL A 157 7.14 -3.66 1.59
CA VAL A 157 6.99 -3.17 0.22
C VAL A 157 5.54 -2.76 -0.06
N HIS A 158 4.57 -3.53 0.41
CA HIS A 158 3.16 -3.20 0.22
C HIS A 158 2.76 -1.94 0.96
N TRP A 159 3.20 -1.79 2.20
CA TRP A 159 3.00 -0.54 2.94
C TRP A 159 3.59 0.65 2.18
N PHE A 160 4.82 0.52 1.66
CA PHE A 160 5.44 1.56 0.86
C PHE A 160 4.65 1.90 -0.41
N ILE A 161 4.14 0.89 -1.13
CA ILE A 161 3.30 1.11 -2.32
C ILE A 161 2.00 1.84 -1.95
N VAL A 162 1.36 1.47 -0.83
CA VAL A 162 0.16 2.15 -0.32
C VAL A 162 0.46 3.64 -0.10
N CYS A 163 1.53 3.97 0.61
CA CYS A 163 1.93 5.36 0.85
C CYS A 163 2.15 6.14 -0.46
N ASN A 164 2.89 5.58 -1.41
CA ASN A 164 3.18 6.26 -2.69
C ASN A 164 1.93 6.45 -3.57
N ILE A 165 1.02 5.49 -3.58
CA ILE A 165 -0.20 5.62 -4.39
C ILE A 165 -1.13 6.68 -3.77
N LEU A 166 -1.21 6.75 -2.44
CA LEU A 166 -1.98 7.78 -1.76
C LEU A 166 -1.36 9.17 -1.95
N SER A 167 -0.03 9.31 -1.85
CA SER A 167 0.64 10.59 -2.13
C SER A 167 0.47 11.02 -3.59
N PHE A 168 0.53 10.08 -4.54
CA PHE A 168 0.24 10.37 -5.94
C PHE A 168 -1.21 10.84 -6.16
N SER A 169 -2.16 10.36 -5.34
CA SER A 169 -3.56 10.79 -5.39
C SER A 169 -3.77 12.20 -4.82
N GLU A 170 -2.81 12.74 -4.08
CA GLU A 170 -2.80 14.14 -3.63
C GLU A 170 -2.35 15.07 -4.77
N ASP A 171 -1.36 14.64 -5.55
CA ASP A 171 -0.76 15.43 -6.65
C ASP A 171 -1.58 15.42 -7.97
N HIS A 172 -2.28 14.32 -8.29
CA HIS A 172 -3.06 14.14 -9.53
C HIS A 172 -4.54 14.08 -9.30
#